data_AF-N8VB51-F1
#
_entry.id   AF-N8VB51-F1
#
_cell.length_a   1.000
_cell.length_b   1.000
_cell.length_c   1.000
_cell.angle_alpha   90.00
_cell.angle_beta   90.00
_cell.angle_gamma   90.00
#
_symmetry.space_group_name_H-M   'P 1'
#
loop_
_entity.id
_entity.type
_entity.pdbx_description
1 polymer ?
#
loop_
_entity_poly.entity_id
_entity_poly.type
_entity_poly.pdbx_seq_one_letter_code
_entity_poly.pdbx_strand_id
1 'polypeptide(L)'
;MKLIDLHHILYPMVTYDLINIKTIHYNEYSDMIIFLDKINDQREWCMDIILRDSQRYSLFFKTEYLACLKFLKFSNKIVSDIPSEMKVLDFSEGKWYLLEKNEEFYFNVQYDLNYYNYSWNMKLNLKEISNYRLSGRTSLDQLCQEIYSSQPFYEDSIFYFRKINVKLSSEDERAIIRFNNKKPEYVDLSYKIFEKCYFTINKFKDFYLKENYIYLFCIIVVVVGVLCII
;
A
#
# COMPACT_ATOMS: atom_id res chain seq x y z
N MET A 1 -4.95 9.65 3.94
CA MET A 1 -4.26 8.35 3.79
C MET A 1 -3.51 8.01 5.07
N LYS A 2 -3.43 6.73 5.42
CA LYS A 2 -2.75 6.17 6.60
C LYS A 2 -1.74 5.09 6.21
N LEU A 3 -0.91 4.66 7.15
CA LEU A 3 0.08 3.60 6.96
C LEU A 3 -0.56 2.29 6.47
N ILE A 4 -1.72 1.93 6.99
CA ILE A 4 -2.47 0.75 6.52
C ILE A 4 -2.92 0.88 5.05
N ASP A 5 -3.25 2.10 4.60
CA ASP A 5 -3.60 2.35 3.20
C ASP A 5 -2.35 2.12 2.32
N LEU A 6 -1.19 2.62 2.77
CA LEU A 6 0.11 2.42 2.12
C LEU A 6 0.48 0.94 1.99
N HIS A 7 0.23 0.14 3.03
CA HIS A 7 0.44 -1.31 3.00
C HIS A 7 -0.38 -1.97 1.88
N HIS A 8 -1.68 -1.67 1.81
CA HIS A 8 -2.57 -2.26 0.81
C HIS A 8 -2.20 -1.86 -0.63
N ILE A 9 -1.79 -0.61 -0.83
CA ILE A 9 -1.35 -0.11 -2.14
C ILE A 9 -0.07 -0.81 -2.63
N LEU A 10 0.87 -1.06 -1.72
CA LEU A 10 2.17 -1.59 -2.08
C LEU A 10 2.28 -3.11 -1.97
N TYR A 11 1.28 -3.80 -1.44
CA TYR A 11 1.31 -5.25 -1.29
C TYR A 11 1.49 -5.96 -2.65
N PRO A 12 2.35 -6.98 -2.78
CA PRO A 12 3.16 -7.63 -1.72
C PRO A 12 4.60 -7.07 -1.59
N MET A 13 4.89 -5.90 -2.17
CA MET A 13 6.24 -5.29 -2.22
C MET A 13 6.67 -4.64 -0.90
N VAL A 14 5.81 -4.69 0.12
CA VAL A 14 6.09 -4.18 1.47
C VAL A 14 5.91 -5.24 2.52
N THR A 15 6.67 -5.09 3.61
CA THR A 15 6.36 -5.75 4.87
C THR A 15 5.76 -4.72 5.83
N TYR A 16 4.71 -5.12 6.53
CA TYR A 16 3.99 -4.31 7.51
C TYR A 16 3.97 -5.08 8.83
N ASP A 17 4.60 -4.50 9.84
CA ASP A 17 4.61 -5.09 11.17
C ASP A 17 3.24 -4.83 11.83
N LEU A 18 2.42 -5.87 11.92
CA LEU A 18 1.11 -5.83 12.56
C LEU A 18 1.19 -5.58 14.07
N ILE A 19 2.33 -5.92 14.70
CA ILE A 19 2.56 -5.74 16.15
C ILE A 19 2.99 -4.30 16.43
N ASN A 20 3.76 -3.70 15.51
CA ASN A 20 4.22 -2.32 15.58
C ASN A 20 3.65 -1.53 14.40
N ILE A 21 2.40 -1.05 14.55
CA ILE A 21 1.59 -0.27 13.56
C ILE A 21 2.24 1.07 13.13
N LYS A 22 3.55 1.19 13.30
CA LYS A 22 4.33 2.42 13.12
C LYS A 22 5.31 2.31 11.97
N THR A 23 5.49 1.14 11.38
CA THR A 23 6.60 0.88 10.46
C THR A 23 6.16 0.18 9.16
N ILE A 24 6.58 0.72 8.02
CA ILE A 24 6.53 0.05 6.70
C ILE A 24 7.92 0.01 6.09
N HIS A 25 8.29 -1.14 5.53
CA HIS A 25 9.50 -1.31 4.75
C HIS A 25 9.15 -1.59 3.29
N TYR A 26 9.72 -0.81 2.37
CA TYR A 26 9.64 -1.03 0.93
C TYR A 26 11.01 -1.34 0.37
N ASN A 27 11.09 -2.45 -0.36
CA ASN A 27 12.36 -3.00 -0.84
C ASN A 27 12.23 -3.30 -2.33
N GLU A 28 12.44 -2.29 -3.17
CA GLU A 28 12.60 -2.49 -4.60
C GLU A 28 14.07 -2.34 -4.99
N TYR A 29 14.76 -3.49 -4.92
CA TYR A 29 15.96 -3.88 -5.68
C TYR A 29 17.26 -3.15 -5.40
N SER A 30 18.06 -3.77 -4.53
CA SER A 30 19.52 -3.68 -4.29
C SER A 30 20.15 -2.31 -4.05
N ASP A 31 19.49 -1.22 -4.43
CA ASP A 31 20.07 0.11 -4.47
C ASP A 31 19.41 1.11 -3.53
N MET A 32 18.20 0.82 -3.02
CA MET A 32 17.49 1.69 -2.09
C MET A 32 16.51 0.92 -1.18
N ILE A 33 16.54 1.20 0.12
CA ILE A 33 15.56 0.74 1.11
C ILE A 33 14.86 1.97 1.68
N ILE A 34 13.53 1.95 1.75
CA ILE A 34 12.74 3.02 2.37
C ILE A 34 12.06 2.49 3.64
N PHE A 35 12.28 3.19 4.74
CA PHE A 35 11.62 3.00 6.02
C PHE A 35 10.71 4.19 6.30
N LEU A 36 9.56 3.94 6.90
CA LEU A 36 8.68 4.98 7.40
C LEU A 36 8.28 4.64 8.82
N ASP A 37 8.69 5.47 9.77
CA ASP A 37 8.54 5.25 11.21
C ASP A 37 7.87 6.43 11.91
N LYS A 38 7.03 6.14 12.90
CA LYS A 38 6.52 7.15 13.83
C LYS A 38 7.49 7.36 15.01
N ILE A 39 7.99 8.58 15.17
CA ILE A 39 8.86 8.95 16.30
C ILE A 39 7.98 9.23 17.52
N ASN A 40 8.13 8.40 18.56
CA ASN A 40 7.23 8.37 19.72
C ASN A 40 7.23 9.65 20.57
N ASP A 41 8.27 10.48 20.48
CA ASP A 41 8.43 11.63 21.38
C ASP A 41 7.94 12.97 20.80
N GLN A 42 7.68 13.06 19.50
CA GLN A 42 7.39 14.35 18.82
C GLN A 42 6.11 14.37 17.98
N ARG A 43 5.38 13.24 17.86
CA ARG A 43 4.27 13.07 16.89
C ARG A 43 4.70 13.30 15.43
N GLU A 44 5.99 13.20 15.15
CA GLU A 44 6.56 13.35 13.83
C GLU A 44 6.79 11.98 13.18
N TRP A 45 6.82 11.96 11.86
CA TRP A 45 7.09 10.79 11.04
C TRP A 45 8.45 10.94 10.37
N CYS A 46 9.30 9.91 10.49
CA CYS A 46 10.60 9.85 9.85
C CYS A 46 10.53 8.88 8.69
N MET A 47 10.99 9.32 7.53
CA MET A 47 11.25 8.46 6.39
C MET A 47 12.75 8.37 6.17
N ASP A 48 13.30 7.17 6.34
CA ASP A 48 14.71 6.90 6.06
C ASP A 48 14.84 6.24 4.70
N ILE A 49 15.77 6.76 3.90
CA ILE A 49 16.14 6.23 2.59
C ILE A 49 17.59 5.80 2.68
N ILE A 50 17.85 4.50 2.51
CA ILE A 50 19.20 3.92 2.57
C ILE A 50 19.57 3.45 1.17
N LEU A 51 20.60 4.05 0.58
CA LEU A 51 21.13 3.66 -0.72
C LEU A 51 22.20 2.56 -0.62
N ARG A 52 22.51 1.89 -1.73
CA ARG A 52 23.51 0.79 -1.80
C ARG A 52 24.88 1.15 -1.24
N ASP A 53 25.29 2.38 -1.49
CA ASP A 53 26.59 2.92 -1.08
C ASP A 53 26.59 3.36 0.40
N SER A 54 25.58 2.92 1.15
CA SER A 54 25.36 3.24 2.57
C SER A 54 25.07 4.71 2.83
N GLN A 55 24.74 5.50 1.80
CA GLN A 55 24.22 6.85 2.01
C GLN A 55 22.81 6.75 2.62
N ARG A 56 22.59 7.51 3.70
CA ARG A 56 21.31 7.59 4.38
C ARG A 56 20.78 9.01 4.31
N TYR A 57 19.51 9.12 3.90
CA TYR A 57 18.76 10.36 3.95
C TYR A 57 17.57 10.19 4.86
N SER A 58 17.37 11.14 5.78
CA SER A 58 16.22 11.16 6.67
C SER A 58 15.36 12.38 6.36
N LEU A 59 14.07 12.16 6.18
CA LEU A 59 13.08 13.20 5.95
C LEU A 59 12.03 13.14 7.06
N PHE A 60 11.67 14.32 7.59
CA PHE A 60 10.75 14.44 8.72
C PHE A 60 9.45 15.11 8.28
N PHE A 61 8.33 14.57 8.75
CA PHE A 61 6.99 15.03 8.38
C PHE A 61 6.12 15.24 9.62
N LYS A 62 5.32 16.31 9.60
CA LYS A 62 4.40 16.66 10.68
C LYS A 62 3.20 15.73 10.80
N THR A 63 2.86 15.01 9.72
CA THR A 63 1.64 14.20 9.63
C THR A 63 1.91 12.90 8.90
N GLU A 64 1.20 11.85 9.30
CA GLU A 64 1.22 10.53 8.65
C GLU A 64 0.90 10.63 7.15
N TYR A 65 -0.12 11.43 6.81
CA TYR A 65 -0.58 11.61 5.44
C TYR A 65 0.52 12.10 4.49
N LEU A 66 1.20 13.19 4.86
CA LEU A 66 2.31 13.73 4.06
C LEU A 66 3.46 12.74 3.93
N ALA A 67 3.77 12.00 5.00
CA ALA A 67 4.83 11.00 4.98
C ALA A 67 4.49 9.85 4.03
N CYS A 68 3.26 9.32 4.08
CA CYS A 68 2.80 8.27 3.17
C CYS A 68 2.74 8.75 1.71
N LEU A 69 2.32 10.00 1.44
CA LEU A 69 2.36 10.55 0.08
C LEU A 69 3.79 10.64 -0.46
N LYS A 70 4.72 11.13 0.38
CA LYS A 70 6.11 11.22 -0.02
C LYS A 70 6.70 9.84 -0.29
N PHE A 71 6.36 8.86 0.55
CA PHE A 71 6.75 7.48 0.37
C PHE A 71 6.30 6.93 -0.99
N LEU A 72 5.01 7.04 -1.32
CA LEU A 72 4.47 6.58 -2.60
C LEU A 72 5.14 7.27 -3.79
N LYS A 73 5.54 8.53 -3.63
CA LYS A 73 6.25 9.28 -4.67
C LYS A 73 7.67 8.78 -4.88
N PHE A 74 8.40 8.47 -3.79
CA PHE A 74 9.73 7.88 -3.86
C PHE A 74 9.71 6.43 -4.37
N SER A 75 8.67 5.67 -4.03
CA SER A 75 8.44 4.31 -4.55
C SER A 75 7.86 4.30 -5.97
N ASN A 76 7.82 5.46 -6.65
CA ASN A 76 7.29 5.63 -8.00
C ASN A 76 5.86 5.07 -8.22
N LYS A 77 5.04 4.98 -7.17
CA LYS A 77 3.65 4.52 -7.32
C LYS A 77 2.69 5.63 -7.73
N ILE A 78 3.00 6.87 -7.36
CA ILE A 78 2.18 8.02 -7.72
C ILE A 78 2.96 9.04 -8.54
N VAL A 79 2.23 9.79 -9.38
CA VAL A 79 2.83 10.80 -10.25
C VAL A 79 3.15 12.10 -9.48
N SER A 80 2.35 12.46 -8.48
CA SER A 80 2.46 13.72 -7.72
C SER A 80 2.21 13.46 -6.24
N ASP A 81 3.01 14.07 -5.36
CA ASP A 81 2.83 14.08 -3.90
C ASP A 81 2.11 15.34 -3.40
N ILE A 82 1.60 16.19 -4.29
CA ILE A 82 0.88 17.42 -3.92
C ILE A 82 -0.50 17.04 -3.34
N PRO A 83 -0.83 17.41 -2.07
CA PRO A 83 -2.08 17.02 -1.43
C PRO A 83 -3.35 17.41 -2.21
N SER A 84 -3.36 18.62 -2.76
CA SER A 84 -4.50 19.20 -3.47
C SER A 84 -4.68 18.71 -4.90
N GLU A 85 -3.75 17.93 -5.43
CA GLU A 85 -3.90 17.30 -6.75
C GLU A 85 -4.53 15.91 -6.58
N MET A 86 -5.47 15.57 -7.45
CA MET A 86 -6.00 14.21 -7.50
C MET A 86 -4.96 13.26 -8.10
N LYS A 87 -4.77 12.10 -7.49
CA LYS A 87 -3.80 11.10 -7.92
C LYS A 87 -4.37 9.69 -7.80
N VAL A 88 -4.01 8.82 -8.75
CA VAL A 88 -4.30 7.39 -8.66
C VAL A 88 -3.36 6.76 -7.65
N LEU A 89 -3.91 6.04 -6.68
CA LEU A 89 -3.18 5.29 -5.66
C LEU A 89 -3.02 3.82 -6.03
N ASP A 90 -4.09 3.20 -6.55
CA ASP A 90 -4.14 1.79 -6.93
C ASP A 90 -5.17 1.59 -8.05
N PHE A 91 -5.10 0.47 -8.76
CA PHE A 91 -6.03 0.16 -9.83
C PHE A 91 -6.21 -1.35 -10.02
N SER A 92 -7.36 -1.75 -10.56
CA SER A 92 -7.53 -3.02 -11.24
C SER A 92 -7.71 -2.75 -12.73
N GLU A 93 -6.84 -3.33 -13.55
CA GLU A 93 -6.83 -3.13 -15.00
C GLU A 93 -8.22 -3.37 -15.61
N GLY A 94 -8.69 -2.38 -16.36
CA GLY A 94 -10.00 -2.40 -17.02
C GLY A 94 -11.21 -2.35 -16.08
N LYS A 95 -11.04 -2.28 -14.76
CA LYS A 95 -12.15 -2.37 -13.80
C LYS A 95 -12.32 -1.14 -12.94
N TRP A 96 -11.28 -0.69 -12.24
CA TRP A 96 -11.43 0.43 -11.32
C TRP A 96 -10.10 1.12 -11.02
N TYR A 97 -10.20 2.37 -10.57
CA TYR A 97 -9.12 3.17 -10.02
C TYR A 97 -9.49 3.66 -8.62
N LEU A 98 -8.56 3.53 -7.67
CA LEU A 98 -8.62 4.17 -6.37
C LEU A 98 -7.81 5.47 -6.45
N LEU A 99 -8.43 6.60 -6.10
CA LEU A 99 -7.79 7.91 -6.15
C LEU A 99 -7.84 8.61 -4.79
N GLU A 100 -6.95 9.58 -4.63
CA GLU A 100 -6.89 10.42 -3.44
C GLU A 100 -6.68 11.89 -3.79
N LYS A 101 -7.33 12.75 -3.01
CA LYS A 101 -7.12 14.21 -2.98
C LYS A 101 -7.50 14.74 -1.60
N ASN A 102 -6.65 15.55 -0.98
CA ASN A 102 -6.90 16.18 0.32
C ASN A 102 -7.38 15.21 1.41
N GLU A 103 -6.72 14.05 1.53
CA GLU A 103 -7.04 12.95 2.45
C GLU A 103 -8.35 12.21 2.18
N GLU A 104 -9.07 12.57 1.12
CA GLU A 104 -10.32 11.94 0.71
C GLU A 104 -10.06 10.91 -0.39
N PHE A 105 -10.77 9.78 -0.30
CA PHE A 105 -10.69 8.71 -1.28
C PHE A 105 -11.84 8.79 -2.27
N TYR A 106 -11.50 8.59 -3.53
CA TYR A 106 -12.42 8.54 -4.65
C TYR A 106 -12.26 7.19 -5.35
N PHE A 107 -13.36 6.68 -5.89
CA PHE A 107 -13.39 5.40 -6.56
C PHE A 107 -14.05 5.58 -7.91
N ASN A 108 -13.30 5.25 -8.96
CA ASN A 108 -13.75 5.32 -10.33
C ASN A 108 -13.85 3.91 -10.88
N VAL A 109 -15.07 3.45 -11.13
CA VAL A 109 -15.34 2.17 -11.77
C VAL A 109 -15.44 2.38 -13.27
N GLN A 110 -14.73 1.55 -14.02
CA GLN A 110 -14.69 1.53 -15.47
C GLN A 110 -15.54 0.37 -15.98
N TYR A 111 -16.30 0.64 -17.03
CA TYR A 111 -17.18 -0.33 -17.66
C TYR A 111 -16.93 -0.31 -19.16
N ASP A 112 -16.60 -1.48 -19.68
CA ASP A 112 -16.58 -1.74 -21.11
C ASP A 112 -17.85 -2.51 -21.47
N LEU A 113 -18.74 -1.85 -22.22
CA LEU A 113 -19.92 -2.49 -22.81
C LEU A 113 -19.74 -2.68 -24.32
N ASN A 114 -18.62 -3.24 -24.79
CA ASN A 114 -18.30 -3.62 -26.18
C ASN A 114 -18.31 -2.49 -27.24
N TYR A 115 -19.17 -1.47 -27.08
CA TYR A 115 -19.45 -0.37 -27.99
C TYR A 115 -19.46 1.00 -27.28
N TYR A 116 -19.53 1.02 -25.96
CA TYR A 116 -19.45 2.23 -25.13
C TYR A 116 -18.68 1.95 -23.86
N ASN A 117 -17.66 2.78 -23.61
CA ASN A 117 -16.99 2.85 -22.33
C ASN A 117 -17.65 3.93 -21.49
N TYR A 118 -18.07 3.58 -20.28
CA TYR A 118 -18.50 4.58 -19.31
C TYR A 118 -17.81 4.35 -17.98
N SER A 119 -17.77 5.41 -17.17
CA SER A 119 -17.24 5.36 -15.83
C SER A 119 -18.26 5.84 -14.81
N TRP A 120 -18.20 5.26 -13.61
CA TRP A 120 -18.93 5.72 -12.45
C TRP A 120 -17.94 6.11 -11.36
N ASN A 121 -17.90 7.40 -11.05
CA ASN A 121 -16.99 7.97 -10.08
C ASN A 121 -17.72 8.55 -8.88
N MET A 122 -17.27 8.14 -7.70
CA MET A 122 -17.88 8.54 -6.44
C MET A 122 -16.81 8.77 -5.36
N LYS A 123 -17.18 9.54 -4.34
CA LYS A 123 -16.39 9.63 -3.11
C LYS A 123 -16.70 8.44 -2.22
N LEU A 124 -15.64 7.81 -1.67
CA LEU A 124 -15.82 6.75 -0.68
C LEU A 124 -16.29 7.32 0.65
N ASN A 125 -17.27 6.66 1.25
CA ASN A 125 -17.74 6.99 2.59
C ASN A 125 -16.87 6.29 3.67
N LEU A 126 -17.12 6.61 4.94
CA LEU A 126 -16.33 6.07 6.05
C LEU A 126 -16.42 4.53 6.17
N LYS A 127 -17.57 3.94 5.85
CA LYS A 127 -17.76 2.48 5.89
C LYS A 127 -16.92 1.80 4.81
N GLU A 128 -16.93 2.33 3.59
CA GLU A 128 -16.14 1.81 2.46
C GLU A 128 -14.64 1.96 2.71
N ILE A 129 -14.20 3.11 3.24
CA ILE A 129 -12.80 3.31 3.65
C ILE A 129 -12.41 2.34 4.76
N SER A 130 -13.30 2.09 5.73
CA SER A 130 -13.04 1.10 6.79
C SER A 130 -12.91 -0.31 6.22
N ASN A 131 -13.80 -0.71 5.31
CA ASN A 131 -13.73 -2.01 4.63
C ASN A 131 -12.44 -2.16 3.83
N TYR A 132 -12.02 -1.09 3.13
CA TYR A 132 -10.73 -1.04 2.44
C TYR A 132 -9.56 -1.24 3.39
N ARG A 133 -9.56 -0.60 4.55
CA ARG A 133 -8.48 -0.77 5.53
C ARG A 133 -8.42 -2.17 6.12
N LEU A 134 -9.57 -2.85 6.23
CA LEU A 134 -9.64 -4.21 6.76
C LEU A 134 -9.24 -5.26 5.72
N SER A 135 -9.71 -5.13 4.48
CA SER A 135 -9.66 -6.19 3.47
C SER A 135 -8.91 -5.82 2.19
N GLY A 136 -8.35 -4.61 2.11
CA GLY A 136 -7.59 -4.14 0.96
C GLY A 136 -8.39 -4.19 -0.34
N ARG A 137 -7.73 -4.62 -1.43
CA ARG A 137 -8.28 -4.68 -2.79
C ARG A 137 -9.57 -5.51 -2.88
N THR A 138 -9.71 -6.57 -2.09
CA THR A 138 -10.91 -7.42 -2.10
C THR A 138 -12.19 -6.63 -1.81
N SER A 139 -12.14 -5.65 -0.90
CA SER A 139 -13.31 -4.81 -0.62
C SER A 139 -13.65 -3.86 -1.78
N LEU A 140 -12.65 -3.39 -2.54
CA LEU A 140 -12.85 -2.55 -3.71
C LEU A 140 -13.41 -3.35 -4.89
N ASP A 141 -12.94 -4.58 -5.05
CA ASP A 141 -13.50 -5.52 -6.04
C ASP A 141 -14.98 -5.82 -5.74
N GLN A 142 -15.32 -6.04 -4.47
CA GLN A 142 -16.72 -6.23 -4.04
C GLN A 142 -17.56 -4.97 -4.31
N LEU A 143 -17.06 -3.80 -3.91
CA LEU A 143 -17.75 -2.52 -4.15
C LEU A 143 -17.95 -2.26 -5.65
N CYS A 144 -16.97 -2.57 -6.49
CA CYS A 144 -17.07 -2.50 -7.94
C CYS A 144 -18.24 -3.36 -8.47
N GLN A 145 -18.38 -4.59 -7.96
CA GLN A 145 -19.47 -5.49 -8.34
C GLN A 145 -20.84 -5.01 -7.83
N GLU A 146 -20.91 -4.46 -6.62
CA GLU A 146 -22.13 -3.87 -6.07
C GLU A 146 -22.61 -2.68 -6.90
N ILE A 147 -21.69 -1.77 -7.25
CA ILE A 147 -22.01 -0.63 -8.11
C ILE A 147 -22.50 -1.14 -9.47
N TYR A 148 -21.77 -2.06 -10.10
CA TYR A 148 -22.18 -2.65 -11.39
C TYR A 148 -23.58 -3.25 -11.34
N SER A 149 -23.84 -4.12 -10.36
CA SER A 149 -25.09 -4.88 -10.24
C SER A 149 -26.28 -3.97 -9.93
N SER A 150 -26.04 -2.84 -9.26
CA SER A 150 -27.06 -1.83 -8.97
C SER A 150 -27.48 -1.01 -10.19
N GLN A 151 -26.69 -1.04 -11.27
CA GLN A 151 -26.86 -0.20 -12.46
C GLN A 151 -26.96 1.30 -12.10
N PRO A 152 -25.84 1.98 -11.81
CA PRO A 152 -25.84 3.25 -11.08
C PRO A 152 -26.41 4.44 -11.87
N PHE A 153 -26.76 4.25 -13.14
CA PHE A 153 -27.39 5.27 -13.99
C PHE A 153 -28.91 5.36 -13.84
N TYR A 154 -29.53 4.39 -13.17
CA TYR A 154 -30.97 4.39 -12.90
C TYR A 154 -31.24 4.93 -11.50
N GLU A 155 -32.29 5.74 -11.34
CA GLU A 155 -32.65 6.40 -10.08
C GLU A 155 -32.92 5.43 -8.93
N ASP A 156 -33.34 4.20 -9.25
CA ASP A 156 -33.56 3.13 -8.27
C ASP A 156 -32.26 2.57 -7.68
N SER A 157 -31.10 2.90 -8.26
CA SER A 157 -29.80 2.51 -7.72
C SER A 157 -29.45 3.32 -6.47
N ILE A 158 -29.02 2.61 -5.43
CA ILE A 158 -28.46 3.22 -4.22
C ILE A 158 -27.20 4.08 -4.48
N PHE A 159 -26.57 3.93 -5.65
CA PHE A 159 -25.39 4.69 -6.03
C PHE A 159 -25.71 5.90 -6.90
N TYR A 160 -26.93 6.04 -7.44
CA TYR A 160 -27.29 7.07 -8.42
C TYR A 160 -26.91 8.49 -7.98
N PHE A 161 -27.30 8.88 -6.77
CA PHE A 161 -27.02 10.22 -6.22
C PHE A 161 -25.59 10.40 -5.66
N ARG A 162 -24.72 9.39 -5.80
CA ARG A 162 -23.35 9.43 -5.27
C ARG A 162 -22.30 9.87 -6.28
N LYS A 163 -22.70 10.09 -7.54
CA LYS A 163 -21.78 10.57 -8.57
C LYS A 163 -21.18 11.90 -8.16
N ILE A 164 -19.86 12.04 -8.30
CA ILE A 164 -19.20 13.33 -8.04
C ILE A 164 -19.58 14.37 -9.10
N ASN A 165 -19.45 15.65 -8.74
CA ASN A 165 -19.73 16.74 -9.67
C ASN A 165 -18.74 16.76 -10.86
N VAL A 166 -19.15 17.47 -11.93
CA VAL A 166 -18.40 17.56 -13.19
C VAL A 166 -16.96 18.04 -12.98
N LYS A 167 -16.73 19.01 -12.09
CA LYS A 167 -15.39 19.54 -11.83
C LYS A 167 -14.45 18.46 -11.27
N LEU A 168 -14.90 17.72 -10.27
CA LEU A 168 -14.13 16.62 -9.69
C LEU A 168 -13.98 15.45 -10.68
N SER A 169 -15.01 15.18 -11.48
CA SER A 169 -14.94 14.16 -12.54
C SER A 169 -13.83 14.46 -13.55
N SER A 170 -13.69 15.72 -13.97
CA SER A 170 -12.61 16.10 -14.89
C SER A 170 -11.22 16.02 -14.23
N GLU A 171 -11.11 16.23 -12.92
CA GLU A 171 -9.84 16.03 -12.19
C GLU A 171 -9.44 14.56 -12.12
N ASP A 172 -10.41 13.69 -11.83
CA ASP A 172 -10.29 12.23 -11.80
C ASP A 172 -9.81 11.68 -13.16
N GLU A 173 -10.48 12.05 -14.25
CA GLU A 173 -10.08 11.66 -15.61
C GLU A 173 -8.65 12.11 -15.94
N ARG A 174 -8.26 13.35 -15.61
CA ARG A 174 -6.89 13.82 -15.83
C ARG A 174 -5.87 13.04 -15.01
N ALA A 175 -6.20 12.69 -13.76
CA ALA A 175 -5.33 11.90 -12.91
C ALA A 175 -5.11 10.49 -13.49
N ILE A 176 -6.18 9.84 -13.97
CA ILE A 176 -6.12 8.52 -14.63
C ILE A 176 -5.29 8.57 -15.91
N ILE A 177 -5.53 9.56 -16.79
CA ILE A 177 -4.76 9.71 -18.03
C ILE A 177 -3.27 9.90 -17.73
N ARG A 178 -2.95 10.80 -16.78
CA ARG A 178 -1.57 11.08 -16.37
C ARG A 178 -0.89 9.83 -15.79
N PHE A 179 -1.61 9.06 -14.99
CA PHE A 179 -1.13 7.79 -14.44
C PHE A 179 -0.88 6.77 -15.55
N ASN A 180 -1.86 6.53 -16.44
CA ASN A 180 -1.75 5.55 -17.53
C ASN A 180 -0.61 5.88 -18.50
N ASN A 181 -0.33 7.16 -18.75
CA ASN A 181 0.80 7.57 -19.60
C ASN A 181 2.17 7.23 -18.98
N LYS A 182 2.26 7.18 -17.65
CA LYS A 182 3.49 6.80 -16.91
C LYS A 182 3.52 5.34 -16.49
N LYS A 183 2.37 4.65 -16.52
CA LYS A 183 2.24 3.24 -16.15
C LYS A 183 3.28 2.34 -16.83
N PRO A 184 3.63 2.48 -18.12
CA PRO A 184 4.66 1.65 -18.74
C PRO A 184 6.03 1.76 -18.05
N GLU A 185 6.43 2.96 -17.61
CA GLU A 185 7.69 3.19 -16.87
C GLU A 185 7.68 2.45 -15.51
N TYR A 186 6.50 2.32 -14.90
CA TYR A 186 6.31 1.61 -13.62
C TYR A 186 6.24 0.08 -13.80
N VAL A 187 5.63 -0.40 -14.90
CA VAL A 187 5.42 -1.82 -15.18
C VAL A 187 6.69 -2.48 -15.72
N ASP A 188 7.45 -1.83 -16.60
CA ASP A 188 8.70 -2.37 -17.17
C ASP A 188 9.79 -2.59 -16.12
N LEU A 189 9.79 -1.75 -15.07
CA LEU A 189 10.59 -2.03 -13.88
C LEU A 189 10.11 -3.34 -13.23
N SER A 190 8.83 -3.46 -12.90
CA SER A 190 8.30 -4.62 -12.17
C SER A 190 8.42 -5.97 -12.91
N TYR A 191 8.30 -6.02 -14.24
CA TYR A 191 8.30 -7.27 -15.03
C TYR A 191 9.71 -7.87 -15.22
N LYS A 192 10.72 -7.05 -15.59
CA LYS A 192 12.14 -7.50 -15.71
C LYS A 192 12.71 -8.09 -14.42
N ILE A 193 12.04 -7.78 -13.33
CA ILE A 193 12.44 -8.01 -11.98
C ILE A 193 11.83 -9.32 -11.44
N PHE A 194 10.58 -9.63 -11.82
CA PHE A 194 9.92 -10.89 -11.50
C PHE A 194 10.59 -12.08 -12.21
N GLU A 195 11.02 -11.92 -13.46
CA GLU A 195 11.73 -12.98 -14.20
C GLU A 195 13.12 -13.31 -13.63
N LYS A 196 13.80 -12.36 -12.99
CA LYS A 196 15.10 -12.60 -12.31
C LYS A 196 14.96 -13.25 -10.94
N CYS A 197 13.79 -13.17 -10.31
CA CYS A 197 13.53 -13.77 -9.00
C CYS A 197 12.78 -15.10 -9.14
N TYR A 198 13.45 -16.12 -9.70
CA TYR A 198 13.05 -17.49 -9.42
C TYR A 198 13.32 -17.79 -7.94
N PHE A 199 12.24 -18.02 -7.22
CA PHE A 199 12.22 -18.50 -5.84
C PHE A 199 13.21 -19.64 -5.61
N THR A 200 14.25 -19.39 -4.82
CA THR A 200 14.83 -20.46 -3.99
C THR A 200 14.03 -20.50 -2.70
N ILE A 201 12.93 -21.24 -2.70
CA ILE A 201 12.31 -21.72 -1.46
C ILE A 201 13.33 -22.69 -0.86
N ASN A 202 14.22 -22.20 0.00
CA ASN A 202 14.84 -22.90 1.13
C ASN A 202 16.02 -22.08 1.67
N LYS A 203 15.78 -21.30 2.73
CA LYS A 203 16.77 -21.09 3.81
C LYS A 203 16.24 -20.39 5.08
N PHE A 204 14.93 -20.35 5.30
CA PHE A 204 14.36 -19.82 6.55
C PHE A 204 14.07 -20.87 7.63
N LYS A 205 14.75 -22.03 7.59
CA LYS A 205 14.65 -23.05 8.65
C LYS A 205 15.81 -23.05 9.66
N ASP A 206 16.90 -22.33 9.39
CA ASP A 206 18.12 -22.45 10.21
C ASP A 206 18.39 -21.27 11.15
N PHE A 207 17.59 -20.21 11.13
CA PHE A 207 17.84 -19.05 11.99
C PHE A 207 17.16 -19.13 13.37
N TYR A 208 16.11 -19.95 13.52
CA TYR A 208 15.39 -20.10 14.80
C TYR A 208 15.93 -21.21 15.72
N LEU A 209 16.94 -21.97 15.29
CA LEU A 209 17.54 -23.02 16.11
C LEU A 209 18.82 -22.59 16.84
N LYS A 210 19.37 -21.39 16.59
CA LYS A 210 20.67 -21.01 17.15
C LYS A 210 20.59 -20.35 18.53
N GLU A 211 19.48 -19.72 18.89
CA GLU A 211 19.35 -19.04 20.19
C GLU A 211 18.84 -19.95 21.33
N ASN A 212 18.34 -21.15 21.02
CA ASN A 212 17.86 -22.10 22.04
C ASN A 212 18.89 -23.12 22.52
N TYR A 213 20.06 -23.27 21.89
CA TYR A 213 21.09 -24.20 22.39
C TYR A 213 21.77 -23.70 23.66
N ILE A 214 21.95 -22.38 23.81
CA ILE A 214 22.54 -21.80 25.02
C ILE A 214 21.57 -21.98 26.19
N TYR A 215 20.28 -21.76 25.96
CA TYR A 215 19.24 -21.96 26.98
C TYR A 215 19.09 -23.43 27.38
N LEU A 216 19.09 -24.35 26.40
CA LEU A 216 19.01 -25.80 26.67
C LEU A 216 20.27 -26.31 27.40
N PHE A 217 21.45 -25.81 27.04
CA PHE A 217 22.70 -26.17 27.71
C PHE A 217 22.75 -25.66 29.16
N CYS A 218 22.28 -24.43 29.41
CA CYS A 218 22.18 -23.90 30.79
C CYS A 218 21.20 -24.73 31.64
N ILE A 219 20.06 -25.16 31.08
CA ILE A 219 19.10 -26.00 31.80
C ILE A 219 19.70 -27.37 32.12
N ILE A 220 20.41 -28.01 31.18
CA ILE A 220 21.03 -29.32 31.40
C ILE A 220 22.15 -29.23 32.46
N VAL A 221 23.00 -28.21 32.41
CA VAL A 221 24.08 -28.03 33.40
C VAL A 221 23.52 -27.77 34.80
N VAL A 222 22.43 -27.00 34.93
CA VAL A 222 21.79 -26.75 36.23
C VAL A 222 21.12 -28.03 36.76
N VAL A 223 20.43 -28.80 35.92
CA VAL A 223 19.75 -30.04 36.33
C VAL A 223 20.77 -31.11 36.75
N VAL A 224 21.86 -31.28 35.99
CA VAL A 224 22.94 -32.24 36.32
C VAL A 224 23.72 -31.78 37.56
N GLY A 225 23.97 -30.48 37.71
CA GLY A 225 24.65 -29.94 38.89
C GLY A 225 23.87 -30.16 40.19
N VAL A 226 22.54 -30.01 40.15
CA VAL A 226 21.67 -30.25 41.32
C VAL A 226 21.55 -31.74 41.65
N LEU A 227 21.56 -32.63 40.64
CA LEU A 227 21.52 -34.08 40.84
C LEU A 227 22.84 -34.68 41.39
N CYS A 228 23.97 -33.99 41.27
CA CYS A 228 25.25 -34.43 41.82
C CYS A 228 25.51 -33.95 43.27
N ILE A 229 24.60 -33.14 43.84
CA ILE A 229 24.73 -32.56 45.20
C ILE A 229 23.71 -33.19 46.18
N ILE A 230 22.81 -34.06 45.70
CA ILE A 230 21.88 -34.88 46.51
C ILE A 230 22.40 -36.32 46.56
#